data_AF-A0A101JFJ7-F1
#
_entry.id   AF-A0A101JFJ7-F1
#
_cell.length_a   1.000
_cell.length_b   1.000
_cell.length_c   1.000
_cell.angle_alpha   90.00
_cell.angle_beta   90.00
_cell.angle_gamma   90.00
#
_symmetry.space_group_name_H-M   'P 1'
#
loop_
_entity.id
_entity.type
_entity.pdbx_description
1 polymer ?
#
loop_
_entity_poly.entity_id
_entity_poly.type
_entity_poly.pdbx_seq_one_letter_code
_entity_poly.pdbx_strand_id
1 'polypeptide(L)'
;MLDALARGGRLSYAELAATTGWPESTTRRRVHELFESGTLYTDVEIEPELYGFRVPVLLRLTVSPSRLAAVGTALREHEEIVFAAATTGPTNPQVLVIGVERIESEPLLRNVKQLGTVRT
;
A
#
# COMPACT_ATOMS: atom_id res chain seq x y z
N MET A 1 -10.45 -6.92 -19.84
CA MET A 1 -11.15 -6.29 -18.69
C MET A 1 -10.15 -5.69 -17.72
N LEU A 2 -9.33 -6.49 -17.03
CA LEU A 2 -8.32 -6.00 -16.07
C LEU A 2 -7.35 -4.99 -16.68
N ASP A 3 -6.81 -5.24 -17.87
CA ASP A 3 -5.92 -4.28 -18.54
C ASP A 3 -6.59 -2.92 -18.84
N ALA A 4 -7.90 -2.91 -19.12
CA ALA A 4 -8.65 -1.68 -19.37
C ALA A 4 -8.83 -0.90 -18.07
N LEU A 5 -9.20 -1.58 -16.98
CA LEU A 5 -9.32 -1.01 -15.65
C LEU A 5 -7.98 -0.52 -15.08
N ALA A 6 -6.88 -1.24 -15.35
CA ALA A 6 -5.54 -0.84 -14.92
C ALA A 6 -5.08 0.46 -15.59
N ARG A 7 -5.52 0.72 -16.83
CA ARG A 7 -5.28 2.01 -17.51
C ARG A 7 -6.27 3.09 -17.09
N GLY A 8 -7.48 2.72 -16.68
CA GLY A 8 -8.53 3.66 -16.29
C GLY A 8 -9.55 3.00 -15.37
N GLY A 9 -9.35 3.13 -14.06
CA GLY A 9 -10.26 2.57 -13.06
C GLY A 9 -11.63 3.26 -13.01
N ARG A 10 -11.76 4.44 -13.64
CA ARG A 10 -12.99 5.25 -13.69
C ARG A 10 -13.81 5.06 -14.97
N LEU A 11 -13.41 4.14 -15.86
CA LEU A 11 -14.15 3.88 -17.09
C LEU A 11 -15.57 3.42 -16.78
N SER A 12 -16.54 3.97 -17.49
CA SER A 12 -17.94 3.51 -17.45
C SER A 12 -18.07 2.09 -18.00
N TYR A 13 -19.18 1.41 -17.68
CA TYR A 13 -19.45 0.09 -18.23
C TYR A 13 -19.55 0.09 -19.77
N ALA A 14 -20.06 1.17 -20.36
CA ALA A 14 -20.10 1.35 -21.81
C ALA A 14 -18.70 1.45 -22.42
N GLU A 15 -17.80 2.23 -21.82
CA GLU A 15 -16.41 2.34 -22.29
C GLU A 15 -15.64 1.03 -22.11
N LEU A 16 -15.85 0.32 -21.00
CA LEU A 16 -15.27 -1.00 -20.77
C LEU A 16 -15.80 -2.04 -21.76
N ALA A 17 -17.10 -2.02 -22.06
CA ALA A 17 -17.72 -2.88 -23.06
C ALA A 17 -17.12 -2.64 -24.45
N ALA A 18 -17.00 -1.37 -24.86
CA ALA A 18 -16.36 -0.99 -26.12
C ALA A 18 -14.90 -1.44 -26.18
N THR A 19 -14.15 -1.26 -25.09
CA THR A 19 -12.72 -1.62 -25.01
C THR A 19 -12.49 -3.14 -25.01
N THR A 20 -13.42 -3.91 -24.43
CA THR A 20 -13.29 -5.37 -24.28
C THR A 20 -14.02 -6.17 -25.37
N GLY A 21 -14.88 -5.52 -26.16
CA GLY A 21 -15.73 -6.17 -27.15
C GLY A 21 -16.87 -7.00 -26.56
N TRP A 22 -17.19 -6.79 -25.28
CA TRP A 22 -18.25 -7.54 -24.58
C TRP A 22 -19.56 -6.74 -24.50
N PRO A 23 -20.72 -7.41 -24.44
CA PRO A 23 -21.98 -6.74 -24.11
C PRO A 23 -21.89 -6.03 -22.75
N GLU A 24 -22.49 -4.84 -22.63
CA GLU A 24 -22.44 -4.04 -21.41
C GLU A 24 -22.98 -4.78 -20.18
N SER A 25 -24.03 -5.60 -20.34
CA SER A 25 -24.56 -6.47 -19.29
C SER A 25 -23.55 -7.49 -18.78
N THR A 26 -22.76 -8.07 -19.69
CA THR A 26 -21.69 -9.03 -19.35
C THR A 26 -20.54 -8.31 -18.67
N THR A 27 -20.16 -7.13 -19.17
CA THR A 27 -19.14 -6.27 -18.56
C THR A 27 -19.51 -5.89 -17.13
N ARG A 28 -20.74 -5.42 -16.89
CA ARG A 28 -21.22 -5.06 -15.55
C ARG A 28 -21.20 -6.25 -14.60
N ARG A 29 -21.71 -7.41 -15.03
CA ARG A 29 -21.67 -8.64 -14.21
C ARG A 29 -20.24 -9.03 -13.84
N ARG A 30 -19.33 -9.00 -14.80
CA ARG A 30 -17.92 -9.37 -14.60
C ARG A 30 -17.17 -8.40 -13.69
N VAL A 31 -17.43 -7.10 -13.80
CA VAL A 31 -16.87 -6.11 -12.87
C VAL A 31 -17.39 -6.35 -11.46
N HIS A 32 -18.68 -6.66 -11.31
CA HIS A 32 -19.26 -6.99 -10.01
C HIS A 32 -18.63 -8.26 -9.40
N GLU A 33 -18.51 -9.33 -10.18
CA GLU A 33 -17.81 -10.57 -9.75
C GLU A 33 -16.37 -10.28 -9.27
N LEU A 34 -15.64 -9.36 -9.93
CA LEU A 34 -14.29 -8.99 -9.54
C LEU A 34 -14.23 -8.20 -8.23
N PHE A 35 -15.23 -7.35 -7.96
CA PHE A 35 -15.36 -6.67 -6.67
C PHE A 35 -15.75 -7.65 -5.56
N GLU A 36 -16.73 -8.54 -5.81
CA GLU A 36 -17.16 -9.54 -4.84
C GLU A 36 -16.06 -10.53 -4.48
N SER A 37 -15.21 -10.91 -5.44
CA SER A 37 -14.06 -11.77 -5.20
C SER A 37 -12.87 -11.07 -4.52
N GLY A 38 -12.90 -9.73 -4.40
CA GLY A 38 -11.77 -8.94 -3.94
C GLY A 38 -10.60 -8.85 -4.93
N THR A 39 -10.77 -9.34 -6.17
CA THR A 39 -9.76 -9.20 -7.23
C THR A 39 -9.63 -7.75 -7.69
N LEU A 40 -10.72 -6.99 -7.58
CA LEU A 40 -10.76 -5.56 -7.87
C LEU A 40 -11.13 -4.80 -6.59
N TYR A 41 -10.35 -3.79 -6.28
CA TYR A 41 -10.66 -2.76 -5.29
C TYR A 41 -10.33 -1.41 -5.90
N THR A 42 -10.95 -0.35 -5.38
CA THR A 42 -10.61 1.03 -5.73
C THR A 42 -9.82 1.63 -4.59
N ASP A 43 -8.70 2.26 -4.92
CA ASP A 43 -7.93 3.06 -3.99
C ASP A 43 -8.00 4.54 -4.37
N VAL A 44 -7.73 5.42 -3.40
CA VAL A 44 -7.65 6.86 -3.63
C VAL A 44 -6.19 7.27 -3.63
N GLU A 45 -5.73 7.74 -4.78
CA GLU A 45 -4.42 8.37 -4.88
C GLU A 45 -4.52 9.82 -4.39
N ILE A 46 -3.82 10.13 -3.31
CA ILE A 46 -3.69 11.47 -2.75
C ILE A 46 -2.28 12.00 -2.98
N GLU A 47 -2.15 13.30 -3.18
CA GLU A 47 -0.85 13.99 -3.19
C GLU A 47 -0.46 14.29 -1.74
N PRO A 48 0.50 13.57 -1.12
CA PRO A 48 0.79 13.69 0.31
C PRO A 48 1.25 15.10 0.70
N GLU A 49 1.89 15.81 -0.23
CA GLU A 49 2.40 17.17 -0.06
C GLU A 49 1.30 18.18 0.28
N LEU A 50 0.09 18.00 -0.28
CA LEU A 50 -1.07 18.85 0.00
C LEU A 50 -1.59 18.69 1.43
N TYR A 51 -1.23 17.60 2.11
CA TYR A 51 -1.64 17.28 3.47
C TYR A 51 -0.51 17.47 4.49
N GLY A 52 0.57 18.16 4.10
CA GLY A 52 1.69 18.47 4.97
C GLY A 52 2.68 17.33 5.17
N PHE A 53 2.64 16.30 4.31
CA PHE A 53 3.65 15.25 4.25
C PHE A 53 4.70 15.58 3.19
N ARG A 54 5.96 15.78 3.59
CA ARG A 54 6.99 16.29 2.64
C ARG A 54 7.94 15.23 2.12
N VAL A 55 8.11 14.13 2.84
CA VAL A 55 9.18 13.20 2.54
C VAL A 55 8.64 11.77 2.62
N PRO A 56 8.64 11.02 1.50
CA PRO A 56 8.50 9.59 1.57
C PRO A 56 9.76 9.03 2.24
N VAL A 57 9.56 8.29 3.34
CA VAL A 57 10.65 7.66 4.08
C VAL A 57 10.60 6.17 3.81
N LEU A 58 11.71 5.63 3.32
CA LEU A 58 11.93 4.20 3.19
C LEU A 58 12.86 3.73 4.30
N LEU A 59 12.39 2.82 5.15
CA LEU A 59 13.17 2.24 6.25
C LEU A 59 13.34 0.74 6.06
N ARG A 60 14.54 0.25 6.36
CA ARG A 60 14.82 -1.18 6.47
C ARG A 60 15.11 -1.53 7.92
N LEU A 61 14.25 -2.34 8.51
CA LEU A 61 14.39 -2.80 9.89
C LEU A 61 15.01 -4.19 9.90
N THR A 62 16.07 -4.37 10.68
CA THR A 62 16.54 -5.73 11.01
C THR A 62 15.78 -6.20 12.24
N VAL A 63 15.00 -7.27 12.10
CA VAL A 63 14.13 -7.78 13.18
C VAL A 63 14.48 -9.23 13.46
N SER A 64 14.54 -9.62 14.74
CA SER A 64 14.64 -11.04 15.11
C SER A 64 13.39 -11.77 14.60
N PRO A 65 13.50 -12.98 13.99
CA PRO A 65 12.35 -13.73 13.50
C PRO A 65 11.22 -13.87 14.54
N SER A 66 11.57 -14.09 15.81
CA SER A 66 10.60 -14.23 16.90
C SER A 66 9.80 -12.97 17.22
N ARG A 67 10.27 -11.79 16.78
CA ARG A 67 9.61 -10.50 17.00
C ARG A 67 8.87 -9.96 15.78
N LEU A 68 8.92 -10.65 14.64
CA LEU A 68 8.36 -10.16 13.38
C LEU A 68 6.86 -9.82 13.50
N ALA A 69 6.07 -10.70 14.11
CA ALA A 69 4.65 -10.47 14.32
C ALA A 69 4.38 -9.27 15.24
N ALA A 70 5.12 -9.15 16.35
CA ALA A 70 4.99 -8.05 17.29
C ALA A 70 5.37 -6.71 16.66
N VAL A 71 6.44 -6.68 15.85
CA VAL A 71 6.85 -5.49 15.08
C VAL A 71 5.77 -5.13 14.06
N GLY A 72 5.25 -6.10 13.31
CA GLY A 72 4.15 -5.88 12.37
C GLY A 72 2.93 -5.24 13.05
N THR A 73 2.52 -5.74 14.22
CA THR A 73 1.42 -5.15 15.00
C THR A 73 1.75 -3.73 15.45
N ALA A 74 2.95 -3.49 15.98
CA ALA A 74 3.34 -2.15 16.42
C ALA A 74 3.39 -1.13 15.28
N LEU A 75 3.83 -1.54 14.07
CA LEU A 75 3.85 -0.67 12.90
C LEU A 75 2.45 -0.24 12.45
N ARG A 76 1.40 -1.03 12.73
CA ARG A 76 0.01 -0.66 12.40
C ARG A 76 -0.53 0.50 13.21
N GLU A 77 0.06 0.79 14.37
CA GLU A 77 -0.36 1.89 15.24
C GLU A 77 0.18 3.27 14.77
N HIS A 78 0.98 3.30 13.70
CA HIS A 78 1.57 4.52 13.15
C HIS A 78 0.87 4.92 11.84
N GLU A 79 0.05 5.96 11.90
CA GLU A 79 -0.71 6.48 10.75
C GLU A 79 0.20 7.00 9.63
N GLU A 80 1.44 7.35 9.94
CA GLU A 80 2.45 7.76 8.98
C GLU A 80 2.98 6.61 8.12
N ILE A 81 2.72 5.34 8.49
CA ILE A 81 3.17 4.16 7.74
C ILE A 81 2.12 3.77 6.72
N VAL A 82 2.44 3.98 5.44
CA VAL A 82 1.56 3.61 4.32
C VAL A 82 1.71 2.14 3.92
N PHE A 83 2.89 1.56 4.18
CA PHE A 83 3.17 0.17 3.83
C PHE A 83 4.25 -0.43 4.72
N ALA A 84 4.05 -1.67 5.16
CA ALA A 84 5.07 -2.45 5.83
C ALA A 84 5.03 -3.90 5.35
N ALA A 85 6.18 -4.46 4.98
CA ALA A 85 6.28 -5.85 4.55
C ALA A 85 7.51 -6.54 5.13
N ALA A 86 7.31 -7.77 5.59
CA ALA A 86 8.42 -8.67 5.90
C ALA A 86 9.06 -9.16 4.61
N THR A 87 10.36 -8.93 4.45
CA THR A 87 11.15 -9.35 3.31
C THR A 87 12.27 -10.28 3.76
N THR A 88 12.72 -11.17 2.89
CA THR A 88 13.92 -11.96 3.14
C THR A 88 15.16 -11.07 3.08
N GLY A 89 16.11 -11.31 3.98
CA GLY A 89 17.40 -10.66 4.01
C GLY A 89 18.52 -11.70 4.16
N PRO A 90 19.78 -11.34 3.88
CA PRO A 90 20.89 -12.30 3.81
C PRO A 90 21.24 -13.01 5.14
N THR A 91 20.73 -12.53 6.28
CA THR A 91 21.07 -13.12 7.59
C THR A 91 19.91 -13.08 8.59
N ASN A 92 19.03 -12.07 8.49
CA ASN A 92 17.82 -11.95 9.32
C ASN A 92 16.64 -11.49 8.43
N PRO A 93 15.40 -11.81 8.79
CA PRO A 93 14.23 -11.22 8.15
C PRO A 93 14.27 -9.69 8.35
N GLN A 94 13.91 -8.99 7.27
CA GLN A 94 13.88 -7.54 7.24
C GLN A 94 12.43 -7.08 7.16
N VAL A 95 12.14 -5.90 7.68
CA VAL A 95 10.87 -5.23 7.40
C VAL A 95 11.16 -3.99 6.57
N LEU A 96 10.59 -3.95 5.37
CA LEU A 96 10.54 -2.75 4.55
C LEU A 96 9.36 -1.93 5.01
N VAL A 97 9.61 -0.69 5.42
CA VAL A 97 8.58 0.27 5.82
C VAL A 97 8.64 1.44 4.86
N ILE A 98 7.49 1.81 4.31
CA ILE A 98 7.31 3.05 3.56
C ILE A 98 6.34 3.88 4.38
N GLY A 99 6.74 5.11 4.66
CA GLY A 99 5.92 6.07 5.38
C GLY A 99 6.07 7.47 4.83
N VAL A 100 5.27 8.38 5.38
CA VAL A 100 5.23 9.79 5.01
C VAL A 100 5.46 10.65 6.26
N GLU A 101 6.43 11.56 6.20
CA GLU A 101 6.76 12.41 7.35
C GLU A 101 5.99 13.74 7.31
N ARG A 102 5.26 14.05 8.40
CA ARG A 102 4.52 15.32 8.56
C ARG A 102 5.46 16.43 9.00
N ILE A 103 5.25 17.65 8.50
CA ILE A 103 6.07 18.84 8.79
C ILE A 103 6.19 19.16 10.31
N GLU A 104 5.18 18.81 11.11
CA GLU A 104 5.09 19.19 12.53
C GLU A 104 5.39 18.04 13.52
N SER A 105 5.67 16.81 13.04
CA SER A 105 5.88 15.64 13.89
C SER A 105 7.35 15.38 14.24
N GLU A 106 7.63 14.88 15.45
CA GLU A 106 8.94 14.24 15.75
C GLU A 106 9.23 13.13 14.73
N PRO A 107 10.48 12.95 14.29
CA PRO A 107 10.78 12.16 13.12
C PRO A 107 10.36 10.70 13.31
N LEU A 108 9.68 10.12 12.30
CA LEU A 108 9.27 8.71 12.22
C LEU A 108 10.42 7.75 12.62
N LEU A 109 11.65 8.12 12.25
CA LEU A 109 12.88 7.42 12.63
C LEU A 109 13.04 7.22 14.14
N ARG A 110 12.66 8.19 14.98
CA ARG A 110 12.76 8.09 16.44
C ARG A 110 11.77 7.07 16.99
N ASN A 111 10.57 7.02 16.43
CA ASN A 111 9.51 6.09 16.86
C ASN A 111 9.82 4.66 16.41
N VAL A 112 10.24 4.47 15.16
CA VAL A 112 10.52 3.13 14.61
C VAL A 112 11.84 2.52 15.15
N LYS A 113 12.81 3.33 15.60
CA LYS A 113 14.03 2.83 16.27
C LYS A 113 13.76 2.02 17.53
N GLN A 114 12.60 2.19 18.17
CA GLN A 114 12.22 1.40 19.35
C GLN A 114 11.78 -0.03 18.99
N LEU A 115 11.44 -0.27 17.71
CA LEU A 115 10.93 -1.55 17.20
C LEU A 115 12.03 -2.45 16.63
N GLY A 116 13.22 -1.91 16.34
CA GLY A 116 14.37 -2.67 15.84
C GLY A 116 15.52 -1.78 15.37
N THR A 117 16.59 -2.39 14.87
CA THR A 117 17.72 -1.63 14.31
C THR A 117 17.35 -1.11 12.93
N VAL A 118 17.14 0.21 12.82
CA VAL A 118 16.84 0.91 11.57
C VAL A 118 18.13 1.15 10.78
N ARG A 119 18.13 0.75 9.51
CA ARG A 119 19.10 1.23 8.52
C ARG A 119 18.34 2.07 7.48
N THR A 120 18.80 3.31 7.29
CA THR A 120 18.36 4.25 6.24
C THR A 120 19.22 4.08 5.01
#